data_AF-A0A4R2F5X2-F1
#
_entry.id   AF-A0A4R2F5X2-F1
#
_cell.length_a   1.000
_cell.length_b   1.000
_cell.length_c   1.000
_cell.angle_alpha   90.00
_cell.angle_beta   90.00
_cell.angle_gamma   90.00
#
_symmetry.space_group_name_H-M   'P 1'
#
loop_
_entity.id
_entity.type
_entity.pdbx_description
1 polymer ?
#
loop_
_entity_poly.entity_id
_entity_poly.type
_entity_poly.pdbx_seq_one_letter_code
_entity_poly.pdbx_strand_id
1 'polypeptide(L)'
;MEPDYSSYSTAELEDVLRHIDQTKFPERYQAVEQLLTQHRMPTTQDYSGEMVIDTSPSTAVSEPATLGVFPYVIGALAFIPLLGIIFGVIALVWGLLTSRQGGKLLASIGVLAMLSANSYFYLMMHKAGLTTWTNDPNPVPTQLLQDNLNTLYSQVELYRFRNGEYPQSLALLQQAFPLSGVPLQDTSFKNSQSDFFYQRLDREHYQLLARGTDGKPLTDDDIWPNTSQNINDASGLTHPAVANDAALPDQ
;
A
#
# COMPACT_ATOMS: atom_id res chain seq x y z
N MET A 1 -61.04 27.77 -26.28
CA MET A 1 -59.86 28.65 -26.30
C MET A 1 -58.65 27.79 -26.02
N GLU A 2 -57.72 27.74 -26.97
CA GLU A 2 -56.42 27.13 -26.72
C GLU A 2 -55.54 28.14 -25.97
N PRO A 3 -54.89 27.73 -24.88
CA PRO A 3 -53.91 28.57 -24.20
C PRO A 3 -52.70 28.81 -25.13
N ASP A 4 -52.29 30.07 -25.24
CA ASP A 4 -51.10 30.46 -25.98
C ASP A 4 -49.87 30.39 -25.06
N TYR A 5 -48.97 29.45 -25.36
CA TYR A 5 -47.77 29.18 -24.58
C TYR A 5 -46.54 29.95 -25.06
N SER A 6 -46.66 30.75 -26.13
CA SER A 6 -45.51 31.42 -26.77
C SER A 6 -44.89 32.52 -25.90
N SER A 7 -45.64 33.08 -24.96
CA SER A 7 -45.21 34.12 -24.02
C SER A 7 -44.71 33.58 -22.68
N TYR A 8 -44.78 32.25 -22.47
CA TYR A 8 -44.45 31.63 -21.18
C TYR A 8 -42.94 31.49 -21.04
N SER A 9 -42.44 31.82 -19.85
CA SER A 9 -41.04 31.59 -19.49
C SER A 9 -40.73 30.10 -19.35
N THR A 10 -39.45 29.74 -19.37
CA THR A 10 -38.99 28.35 -19.24
C THR A 10 -39.52 27.67 -17.97
N ALA A 11 -39.60 28.41 -16.85
CA ALA A 11 -40.10 27.88 -15.58
C ALA A 11 -41.63 27.63 -15.61
N GLU A 12 -42.38 28.50 -16.31
CA GLU A 12 -43.83 28.35 -16.47
C GLU A 12 -44.17 27.20 -17.41
N LEU A 13 -43.40 27.01 -18.49
CA LEU A 13 -43.54 25.85 -19.39
C LEU A 13 -43.27 24.53 -18.64
N GLU A 14 -42.25 24.47 -17.78
CA GLU A 14 -41.96 23.30 -16.94
C GLU A 14 -43.04 23.03 -15.88
N ASP A 15 -43.69 24.07 -15.37
CA ASP A 15 -44.81 23.93 -14.43
C ASP A 15 -46.08 23.42 -15.15
N VAL A 16 -46.34 23.90 -16.37
CA VAL A 16 -47.43 23.40 -17.22
C VAL A 16 -47.24 21.92 -17.54
N LEU A 17 -46.03 21.48 -17.90
CA LEU A 17 -45.76 20.05 -18.15
C LEU A 17 -45.98 19.16 -16.93
N ARG A 18 -45.78 19.67 -15.71
CA ARG A 18 -46.00 18.91 -14.48
C ARG A 18 -47.47 18.70 -14.15
N HIS A 19 -48.34 19.61 -14.60
CA HIS A 19 -49.75 19.59 -14.23
C HIS A 19 -50.69 19.22 -15.38
N ILE A 20 -50.18 19.14 -16.61
CA ILE A 20 -51.00 18.76 -17.77
C ILE A 20 -51.20 17.25 -17.84
N ASP A 21 -52.45 16.83 -18.00
CA ASP A 21 -52.80 15.42 -18.23
C ASP A 21 -52.49 15.04 -19.69
N GLN A 22 -51.35 14.39 -19.88
CA GLN A 22 -50.82 13.98 -21.19
C GLN A 22 -51.78 13.04 -21.94
N THR A 23 -52.58 12.23 -21.23
CA THR A 23 -53.49 11.28 -21.86
C THR A 23 -54.73 11.97 -22.44
N LYS A 24 -55.10 13.09 -21.83
CA LYS A 24 -56.29 13.87 -22.20
C LYS A 24 -55.97 14.99 -23.20
N PHE A 25 -54.75 15.53 -23.18
CA PHE A 25 -54.34 16.64 -24.05
C PHE A 25 -52.94 16.44 -24.65
N PRO A 26 -52.76 15.43 -25.54
CA PRO A 26 -51.46 15.07 -26.09
C PRO A 26 -50.83 16.19 -26.94
N GLU A 27 -51.65 16.93 -27.70
CA GLU A 27 -51.18 18.01 -28.58
C GLU A 27 -50.59 19.19 -27.79
N ARG A 28 -51.18 19.51 -26.63
CA ARG A 28 -50.70 20.59 -25.75
C ARG A 28 -49.39 20.21 -25.07
N TYR A 29 -49.27 18.95 -24.66
CA TYR A 29 -48.02 18.44 -24.10
C TYR A 29 -46.87 18.59 -25.11
N GLN A 30 -47.11 18.18 -26.37
CA GLN A 30 -46.13 18.28 -27.45
C GLN A 30 -45.76 19.73 -27.78
N ALA A 31 -46.74 20.65 -27.81
CA ALA A 31 -46.48 22.06 -28.07
C ALA A 31 -45.57 22.69 -27.00
N VAL A 32 -45.82 22.41 -25.72
CA VAL A 32 -45.01 22.93 -24.61
C VAL A 32 -43.60 22.31 -24.61
N GLU A 33 -43.47 21.02 -24.93
CA GLU A 33 -42.18 20.33 -25.05
C GLU A 33 -41.31 20.89 -26.19
N GLN A 34 -41.91 21.22 -27.33
CA GLN A 34 -41.21 21.88 -28.44
C GLN A 34 -40.70 23.28 -28.06
N LEU A 35 -41.53 24.07 -27.39
CA LEU A 35 -41.15 25.42 -26.93
C LEU A 35 -40.05 25.38 -25.86
N LEU A 36 -40.10 24.39 -24.96
CA LEU A 36 -39.05 24.18 -23.96
C LEU A 36 -37.73 23.76 -24.61
N THR A 37 -37.80 22.90 -25.63
CA THR A 37 -36.62 22.50 -26.40
C THR A 37 -36.02 23.68 -27.15
N GLN A 38 -36.84 24.53 -27.74
CA GLN A 38 -36.42 25.77 -28.40
C GLN A 38 -35.74 26.74 -27.42
N HIS A 39 -36.29 26.91 -26.21
CA HIS A 39 -35.68 27.74 -25.15
C HIS A 39 -34.39 27.16 -24.56
N ARG A 40 -34.21 25.83 -24.60
CA ARG A 40 -33.06 25.13 -24.00
C ARG A 40 -31.88 24.98 -24.98
N MET A 41 -32.07 25.20 -26.28
CA MET A 41 -30.94 25.29 -27.21
C MET A 41 -30.10 26.55 -26.90
N PRO A 42 -28.77 26.46 -26.81
CA PRO A 42 -27.94 27.64 -26.71
C PRO A 42 -27.96 28.36 -28.05
N THR A 43 -28.88 29.32 -28.22
CA THR A 43 -28.86 30.23 -29.36
C THR A 43 -27.53 30.96 -29.34
N THR A 44 -26.77 30.72 -30.41
CA THR A 44 -25.48 31.35 -30.67
C THR A 44 -25.64 32.86 -30.56
N GLN A 45 -24.69 33.49 -29.88
CA GLN A 45 -24.60 34.93 -29.63
C GLN A 45 -25.24 35.80 -30.72
N ASP A 46 -26.22 36.62 -30.34
CA ASP A 46 -26.59 37.80 -31.11
C ASP A 46 -26.63 39.01 -30.18
N TYR A 47 -25.65 39.89 -30.36
CA TYR A 47 -25.50 41.16 -29.67
C TYR A 47 -26.44 42.18 -30.31
N SER A 48 -27.72 42.17 -29.95
CA SER A 48 -28.62 43.29 -30.23
C SER A 48 -29.86 43.23 -29.33
N GLY A 49 -29.74 43.80 -28.13
CA GLY A 49 -30.87 44.03 -27.24
C GLY A 49 -30.72 45.41 -26.61
N GLU A 50 -31.69 46.28 -26.88
CA GLU A 50 -31.82 47.64 -26.35
C GLU A 50 -31.52 47.72 -24.85
N MET A 51 -30.80 48.78 -24.44
CA MET A 51 -30.71 49.18 -23.05
C MET A 51 -32.09 49.66 -22.57
N VAL A 52 -32.90 48.75 -22.06
CA VAL A 52 -33.95 49.08 -21.10
C VAL A 52 -33.27 49.17 -19.74
N ILE A 53 -32.93 50.39 -19.34
CA ILE A 53 -32.45 50.67 -17.98
C ILE A 53 -33.66 50.52 -17.05
N ASP A 54 -33.86 49.33 -16.49
CA ASP A 54 -34.70 49.15 -15.31
C ASP A 54 -33.89 49.57 -14.08
N THR A 55 -34.07 50.83 -13.67
CA THR A 55 -33.61 51.34 -12.37
C THR A 55 -34.48 50.79 -11.24
N SER A 56 -34.39 49.48 -11.02
CA SER A 56 -34.86 48.85 -9.79
C SER A 56 -33.63 48.32 -9.04
N PRO A 57 -33.34 48.78 -7.81
CA PRO A 57 -32.19 48.31 -7.06
C PRO A 57 -32.47 46.89 -6.58
N SER A 58 -32.24 45.91 -7.47
CA SER A 58 -32.18 44.50 -7.09
C SER A 58 -30.87 44.27 -6.34
N THR A 59 -30.93 44.46 -5.03
CA THR A 59 -29.96 43.91 -4.08
C THR A 59 -30.10 42.38 -4.01
N ALA A 60 -29.96 41.69 -5.13
CA ALA A 60 -29.68 40.27 -5.14
C ALA A 60 -28.17 40.12 -4.94
N VAL A 61 -27.75 40.00 -3.67
CA VAL A 61 -26.42 39.51 -3.33
C VAL A 61 -26.36 38.09 -3.89
N SER A 62 -25.71 37.92 -5.04
CA SER A 62 -25.51 36.61 -5.66
C SER A 62 -24.68 35.76 -4.70
N GLU A 63 -25.29 34.79 -4.04
CA GLU A 63 -24.53 33.84 -3.24
C GLU A 63 -23.55 33.09 -4.15
N PRO A 64 -22.27 33.02 -3.78
CA PRO A 64 -21.26 32.41 -4.62
C PRO A 64 -21.55 30.92 -4.83
N ALA A 65 -21.52 30.49 -6.09
CA ALA A 65 -21.79 29.11 -6.48
C ALA A 65 -20.92 28.12 -5.67
N THR A 66 -21.58 27.18 -4.98
CA THR A 66 -20.94 26.12 -4.20
C THR A 66 -20.65 24.89 -5.05
N LEU A 67 -19.67 24.08 -4.64
CA LEU A 67 -19.43 22.78 -5.27
C LEU A 67 -20.52 21.78 -4.89
N GLY A 68 -20.96 20.99 -5.88
CA GLY A 68 -21.83 19.84 -5.64
C GLY A 68 -21.12 18.72 -4.88
N VAL A 69 -21.86 17.66 -4.54
CA VAL A 69 -21.36 16.53 -3.74
C VAL A 69 -20.30 15.69 -4.48
N PHE A 70 -20.41 15.56 -5.80
CA PHE A 70 -19.56 14.69 -6.61
C PHE A 70 -18.05 14.94 -6.48
N PRO A 71 -17.53 16.19 -6.56
CA PRO A 71 -16.12 16.47 -6.28
C PRO A 71 -15.62 15.94 -4.93
N TYR A 72 -16.44 16.01 -3.88
CA TYR A 72 -16.05 15.51 -2.56
C TYR A 72 -15.93 13.97 -2.52
N VAL A 73 -16.75 13.26 -3.30
CA VAL A 73 -16.62 11.79 -3.47
C VAL A 73 -15.29 11.44 -4.12
N ILE A 74 -14.87 12.21 -5.13
CA ILE A 74 -13.55 12.06 -5.75
C ILE A 74 -12.43 12.32 -4.72
N GLY A 75 -12.58 13.36 -3.89
CA GLY A 75 -11.66 13.63 -2.79
C GLY A 75 -11.58 12.48 -1.78
N ALA A 76 -12.71 11.83 -1.47
CA ALA A 76 -12.75 10.69 -0.55
C ALA A 76 -12.08 9.42 -1.12
N LEU A 77 -12.15 9.20 -2.45
CA LEU A 77 -11.45 8.09 -3.11
C LEU A 77 -9.91 8.18 -2.99
N ALA A 78 -9.37 9.35 -2.64
CA ALA A 78 -7.96 9.52 -2.34
C ALA A 78 -7.49 8.76 -1.10
N PHE A 79 -8.41 8.18 -0.31
CA PHE A 79 -8.11 7.38 0.87
C PHE A 79 -7.68 5.94 0.56
N ILE A 80 -7.76 5.51 -0.70
CA ILE A 80 -7.26 4.19 -1.12
C ILE A 80 -5.72 4.29 -1.21
N PRO A 81 -4.92 3.51 -0.47
CA PRO A 81 -3.46 3.57 -0.57
C PRO A 81 -2.97 3.33 -2.00
N LEU A 82 -1.89 4.03 -2.41
CA LEU A 82 -1.31 4.03 -3.76
C LEU A 82 -2.24 4.57 -4.86
N LEU A 83 -3.39 3.94 -5.11
CA LEU A 83 -4.37 4.34 -6.13
C LEU A 83 -4.98 5.72 -5.84
N GLY A 84 -5.15 6.05 -4.56
CA GLY A 84 -5.72 7.30 -4.09
C GLY A 84 -4.86 8.53 -4.39
N ILE A 85 -3.58 8.37 -4.74
CA ILE A 85 -2.72 9.49 -5.16
C ILE A 85 -3.29 10.17 -6.40
N ILE A 86 -3.78 9.40 -7.38
CA ILE A 86 -4.36 9.95 -8.62
C ILE A 86 -5.60 10.79 -8.29
N PHE A 87 -6.50 10.26 -7.46
CA PHE A 87 -7.71 10.95 -7.04
C PHE A 87 -7.41 12.18 -6.17
N GLY A 88 -6.39 12.10 -5.30
CA GLY A 88 -5.92 13.22 -4.48
C GLY A 88 -5.35 14.36 -5.33
N VAL A 89 -4.56 14.04 -6.37
CA VAL A 89 -4.05 15.02 -7.33
C VAL A 89 -5.18 15.67 -8.12
N ILE A 90 -6.15 14.88 -8.60
CA ILE A 90 -7.33 15.41 -9.31
C ILE A 90 -8.10 16.38 -8.40
N ALA A 91 -8.37 16.00 -7.15
CA ALA A 91 -9.07 16.84 -6.18
C ALA A 91 -8.28 18.12 -5.83
N LEU A 92 -6.95 18.03 -5.73
CA LEU A 92 -6.07 19.17 -5.50
C LEU A 92 -6.12 20.16 -6.68
N VAL A 93 -5.89 19.68 -7.90
CA VAL A 93 -5.92 20.51 -9.11
C VAL A 93 -7.29 21.15 -9.29
N TRP A 94 -8.36 20.38 -9.16
CA TRP A 94 -9.72 20.89 -9.30
C TRP A 94 -10.09 21.89 -8.19
N GLY A 95 -9.69 21.60 -6.95
CA GLY A 95 -9.91 22.48 -5.81
C GLY A 95 -9.16 23.81 -5.88
N LEU A 96 -7.98 23.83 -6.50
CA LEU A 96 -7.19 25.06 -6.72
C LEU A 96 -7.66 25.87 -7.93
N LEU A 97 -8.12 25.21 -9.00
CA LEU A 97 -8.59 25.88 -10.23
C LEU A 97 -10.02 26.41 -10.12
N THR A 98 -10.84 25.89 -9.22
CA THR A 98 -12.24 26.32 -9.10
C THR A 98 -12.38 27.63 -8.33
N SER A 99 -13.11 28.60 -8.90
CA SER A 99 -13.50 29.83 -8.20
C SER A 99 -14.75 29.65 -7.31
N ARG A 100 -15.28 28.42 -7.23
CA ARG A 100 -16.48 28.09 -6.45
C ARG A 100 -16.17 27.92 -4.97
N GLN A 101 -17.15 28.23 -4.13
CA GLN A 101 -17.06 27.97 -2.69
C GLN A 101 -16.90 26.46 -2.44
N GLY A 102 -15.92 26.12 -1.60
CA GLY A 102 -15.56 24.74 -1.27
C GLY A 102 -14.32 24.21 -2.00
N GLY A 103 -13.75 24.93 -2.98
CA GLY A 103 -12.55 24.47 -3.71
C GLY A 103 -11.35 24.20 -2.80
N LYS A 104 -11.10 25.12 -1.87
CA LYS A 104 -10.06 24.97 -0.84
C LYS A 104 -10.30 23.75 0.07
N LEU A 105 -11.56 23.49 0.41
CA LEU A 105 -11.95 22.34 1.22
C LEU A 105 -11.69 21.03 0.45
N LEU A 106 -12.12 20.96 -0.81
CA LEU A 106 -11.85 19.83 -1.69
C LEU A 106 -10.33 19.55 -1.83
N ALA A 107 -9.53 20.58 -2.08
CA ALA A 107 -8.07 20.46 -2.16
C ALA A 107 -7.48 19.94 -0.84
N SER A 108 -7.95 20.46 0.31
CA SER A 108 -7.50 19.99 1.62
C SER A 108 -7.85 18.53 1.89
N ILE A 109 -9.06 18.08 1.51
CA ILE A 109 -9.49 16.69 1.62
C ILE A 109 -8.60 15.78 0.76
N GLY A 110 -8.33 16.17 -0.49
CA GLY A 110 -7.46 15.40 -1.38
C GLY A 110 -6.04 15.23 -0.82
N VAL A 111 -5.43 16.31 -0.34
CA VAL A 111 -4.08 16.27 0.26
C VAL A 111 -4.06 15.46 1.55
N LEU A 112 -5.02 15.69 2.44
CA LEU A 112 -5.08 15.00 3.73
C LEU A 112 -5.31 13.49 3.55
N ALA A 113 -6.24 13.09 2.68
CA ALA A 113 -6.51 11.69 2.38
C ALA A 113 -5.28 11.02 1.74
N MET A 114 -4.64 11.67 0.76
CA MET A 114 -3.43 11.15 0.13
C MET A 114 -2.30 10.96 1.14
N LEU A 115 -2.00 11.97 1.97
CA LEU A 115 -0.91 11.87 2.94
C LEU A 115 -1.20 10.84 4.04
N SER A 116 -2.42 10.85 4.60
CA SER A 116 -2.79 9.96 5.70
C SER A 116 -2.83 8.48 5.28
N ALA A 117 -3.49 8.16 4.15
CA ALA A 117 -3.60 6.78 3.67
C ALA A 117 -2.23 6.19 3.30
N ASN A 118 -1.38 6.96 2.60
CA ASN A 118 -0.04 6.50 2.23
C ASN A 118 0.92 6.43 3.43
N SER A 119 0.84 7.36 4.38
CA SER A 119 1.65 7.31 5.61
C SER A 119 1.28 6.10 6.46
N TYR A 120 -0.02 5.83 6.62
CA TYR A 120 -0.51 4.65 7.33
C TYR A 120 -0.07 3.36 6.64
N PHE A 121 -0.25 3.28 5.32
CA PHE A 121 0.19 2.12 4.53
C PHE A 121 1.70 1.89 4.62
N TYR A 122 2.51 2.95 4.53
CA TYR A 122 3.96 2.89 4.72
C TYR A 122 4.33 2.40 6.12
N LEU A 123 3.71 2.93 7.17
CA LEU A 123 3.97 2.51 8.56
C LEU A 123 3.57 1.04 8.78
N MET A 124 2.45 0.61 8.20
CA MET A 124 1.99 -0.78 8.24
C MET A 124 3.00 -1.71 7.57
N MET A 125 3.42 -1.38 6.35
CA MET A 125 4.43 -2.14 5.62
C MET A 125 5.79 -2.11 6.36
N HIS A 126 6.15 -1.01 7.01
CA HIS A 126 7.37 -0.88 7.80
C HIS A 126 7.35 -1.80 9.02
N LYS A 127 6.25 -1.80 9.77
CA LYS A 127 6.05 -2.72 10.90
C LYS A 127 6.02 -4.18 10.47
N ALA A 128 5.56 -4.47 9.25
CA ALA A 128 5.59 -5.80 8.66
C ALA A 128 6.97 -6.18 8.09
N GLY A 129 7.98 -5.31 8.16
CA GLY A 129 9.33 -5.59 7.63
C GLY A 129 9.44 -5.50 6.10
N LEU A 130 8.47 -4.88 5.42
CA LEU A 130 8.38 -4.85 3.95
C LEU A 130 8.85 -3.54 3.31
N THR A 131 9.11 -2.47 4.08
CA THR A 131 9.58 -1.16 3.53
C THR A 131 11.04 -0.85 3.78
N THR A 132 11.80 -1.77 4.37
CA THR A 132 13.24 -1.62 4.48
C THR A 132 13.84 -1.76 3.08
N TRP A 133 13.90 -0.64 2.34
CA TRP A 133 14.92 -0.43 1.31
C TRP A 133 16.26 -0.34 2.03
N THR A 134 16.75 -1.49 2.46
CA THR A 134 18.09 -1.53 3.00
C THR A 134 19.03 -1.35 1.81
N ASN A 135 19.82 -0.29 1.85
CA ASN A 135 21.13 -0.31 1.19
C ASN A 135 22.13 -1.20 1.97
N ASP A 136 21.64 -1.91 2.99
CA ASP A 136 22.33 -3.01 3.64
C ASP A 136 22.34 -4.20 2.66
N PRO A 137 23.52 -4.65 2.21
CA PRO A 137 23.63 -5.82 1.34
C PRO A 137 23.07 -7.11 1.95
N ASN A 138 22.77 -7.16 3.26
CA ASN A 138 22.17 -8.32 3.91
C ASN A 138 21.04 -7.97 4.90
N PRO A 139 19.79 -7.76 4.44
CA PRO A 139 18.64 -7.48 5.30
C PRO A 139 18.02 -8.73 5.92
N VAL A 140 18.78 -9.79 6.19
CA VAL A 140 18.17 -10.93 6.89
C VAL A 140 17.81 -10.43 8.29
N PRO A 141 16.50 -10.40 8.67
CA PRO A 141 16.14 -10.03 10.02
C PRO A 141 16.87 -11.01 10.93
N THR A 142 17.80 -10.52 11.73
CA THR A 142 18.69 -11.33 12.59
C THR A 142 17.90 -12.37 13.39
N GLN A 143 16.64 -12.07 13.70
CA GLN A 143 15.72 -12.98 14.39
C GLN A 143 15.25 -14.18 13.55
N LEU A 144 14.85 -14.00 12.28
CA LEU A 144 14.46 -15.14 11.42
C LEU A 144 15.65 -16.05 11.12
N LEU A 145 16.83 -15.45 10.91
CA LEU A 145 18.08 -16.19 10.73
C LEU A 145 18.41 -17.01 11.98
N GLN A 146 18.27 -16.40 13.17
CA GLN A 146 18.48 -17.07 14.45
C GLN A 146 17.47 -18.20 14.68
N ASP A 147 16.19 -18.00 14.35
CA ASP A 147 15.15 -19.02 14.50
C ASP A 147 15.41 -20.23 13.59
N ASN A 148 15.81 -19.98 12.34
CA ASN A 148 16.22 -21.02 11.40
C ASN A 148 17.49 -21.74 11.88
N LEU A 149 18.48 -21.01 12.39
CA LEU A 149 19.72 -21.57 12.95
C LEU A 149 19.44 -22.46 14.17
N ASN A 150 18.59 -22.01 15.09
CA ASN A 150 18.18 -22.77 16.27
C ASN A 150 17.41 -24.04 15.86
N THR A 151 16.55 -23.95 14.85
CA THR A 151 15.83 -25.11 14.31
C THR A 151 16.79 -26.14 13.70
N LEU A 152 17.78 -25.67 12.93
CA LEU A 152 18.83 -26.53 12.37
C LEU A 152 19.65 -27.21 13.47
N TYR A 153 20.03 -26.47 14.51
CA TYR A 153 20.72 -27.01 15.68
C TYR A 153 19.92 -28.17 16.32
N SER A 154 18.64 -27.96 16.63
CA SER A 154 17.78 -29.01 17.19
C SER A 154 17.71 -30.25 16.31
N GLN A 155 17.69 -30.09 14.99
CA GLN A 155 17.62 -31.20 14.06
C GLN A 155 18.92 -31.98 13.95
N VAL A 156 20.07 -31.31 13.99
CA VAL A 156 21.39 -31.97 14.02
C VAL A 156 21.51 -32.84 15.27
N GLU A 157 21.11 -32.32 16.43
CA GLU A 157 21.12 -33.09 17.68
C GLU A 157 20.11 -34.25 17.64
N LEU A 158 18.92 -34.03 17.09
CA LEU A 158 17.93 -35.10 16.92
C LEU A 158 18.42 -36.18 15.94
N TYR A 159 19.13 -35.80 14.88
CA TYR A 159 19.74 -36.75 13.94
C TYR A 159 20.73 -37.67 14.65
N ARG A 160 21.63 -37.09 15.45
CA ARG A 160 22.60 -37.83 16.25
C ARG A 160 21.90 -38.75 17.26
N PHE A 161 20.86 -38.26 17.93
CA PHE A 161 20.07 -39.08 18.85
C PHE A 161 19.45 -40.31 18.17
N ARG A 162 18.98 -40.17 16.92
CA ARG A 162 18.33 -41.26 16.17
C ARG A 162 19.32 -42.24 15.51
N ASN A 163 20.43 -41.74 14.99
CA ASN A 163 21.35 -42.51 14.15
C ASN A 163 22.68 -42.87 14.85
N GLY A 164 22.93 -42.32 16.04
CA GLY A 164 24.14 -42.54 16.81
C GLY A 164 25.34 -41.68 16.40
N GLU A 165 25.29 -41.02 15.23
CA GLU A 165 26.36 -40.13 14.74
C GLU A 165 25.78 -38.84 14.14
N TYR A 166 26.58 -37.77 14.13
CA TYR A 166 26.24 -36.51 13.45
C TYR A 166 26.21 -36.66 11.92
N PRO A 167 25.32 -35.93 11.22
CA PRO A 167 25.19 -36.01 9.77
C PRO A 167 26.50 -35.56 9.07
N GLN A 168 26.79 -36.12 7.91
CA GLN A 168 27.99 -35.72 7.16
C GLN A 168 27.82 -34.37 6.44
N SER A 169 26.58 -33.98 6.17
CA SER A 169 26.24 -32.73 5.50
C SER A 169 24.83 -32.29 5.85
N LEU A 170 24.53 -31.01 5.67
CA LEU A 170 23.18 -30.48 5.81
C LEU A 170 22.21 -31.07 4.76
N ALA A 171 22.69 -31.46 3.59
CA ALA A 171 21.87 -32.12 2.57
C ALA A 171 21.31 -33.46 3.06
N LEU A 172 22.11 -34.21 3.82
CA LEU A 172 21.66 -35.47 4.43
C LEU A 172 20.62 -35.21 5.52
N LEU A 173 20.81 -34.15 6.31
CA LEU A 173 19.84 -33.72 7.31
C LEU A 173 18.48 -33.34 6.68
N GLN A 174 18.48 -32.61 5.56
CA GLN A 174 17.28 -32.25 4.81
C GLN A 174 16.51 -33.48 4.30
N GLN A 175 17.22 -34.53 3.89
CA GLN A 175 16.61 -35.77 3.43
C GLN A 175 15.96 -36.55 4.58
N ALA A 176 16.56 -36.50 5.78
CA ALA A 176 16.05 -37.16 6.98
C ALA A 176 14.90 -36.40 7.66
N PHE A 177 14.90 -35.07 7.54
CA PHE A 177 13.88 -34.16 8.05
C PHE A 177 13.44 -33.22 6.93
N PRO A 178 12.55 -33.68 6.02
CA PRO A 178 11.97 -32.83 4.99
C PRO A 178 11.10 -31.77 5.68
N LEU A 179 11.71 -30.64 6.04
CA LEU A 179 11.05 -29.50 6.65
C LEU A 179 10.07 -28.92 5.65
N SER A 180 8.80 -29.19 5.88
CA SER A 180 7.67 -28.48 5.28
C SER A 180 7.59 -27.09 5.91
N GLY A 181 8.51 -26.17 5.60
CA GLY A 181 8.38 -24.78 6.06
C GLY A 181 9.65 -23.97 6.29
N VAL A 182 10.85 -24.56 6.21
CA VAL A 182 12.08 -23.77 6.10
C VAL A 182 12.53 -23.87 4.65
N PRO A 183 12.21 -22.89 3.79
CA PRO A 183 12.84 -22.82 2.49
C PRO A 183 14.31 -22.47 2.73
N LEU A 184 15.18 -23.48 2.84
CA LEU A 184 16.62 -23.35 2.55
C LEU A 184 16.85 -23.11 1.04
N GLN A 185 15.81 -22.64 0.36
CA GLN A 185 15.69 -22.37 -1.05
C GLN A 185 14.66 -21.25 -1.22
N ASP A 186 14.75 -20.21 -0.39
CA ASP A 186 14.11 -18.94 -0.75
C ASP A 186 14.87 -18.37 -1.94
N THR A 187 14.25 -18.52 -3.11
CA THR A 187 14.72 -18.09 -4.42
C THR A 187 14.74 -16.56 -4.59
N SER A 188 14.44 -15.80 -3.52
CA SER A 188 14.64 -14.36 -3.45
C SER A 188 16.07 -13.97 -3.07
N PHE A 189 16.86 -14.91 -2.54
CA PHE A 189 18.28 -14.74 -2.27
C PHE A 189 19.08 -15.53 -3.30
N LYS A 190 19.92 -14.86 -4.07
CA LYS A 190 20.97 -15.55 -4.81
C LYS A 190 21.80 -16.31 -3.78
N ASN A 191 21.63 -17.63 -3.71
CA ASN A 191 22.46 -18.61 -3.00
C ASN A 191 21.93 -19.15 -1.65
N SER A 192 20.71 -19.68 -1.59
CA SER A 192 20.06 -20.22 -0.38
C SER A 192 20.74 -21.41 0.35
N GLN A 193 21.94 -21.85 -0.05
CA GLN A 193 22.79 -22.78 0.71
C GLN A 193 24.04 -22.11 1.34
N SER A 194 24.27 -20.82 1.08
CA SER A 194 25.52 -20.13 1.50
C SER A 194 25.50 -19.56 2.90
N ASP A 195 24.33 -19.43 3.52
CA ASP A 195 24.20 -18.62 4.72
C ASP A 195 24.47 -19.43 6.00
N PHE A 196 24.38 -20.76 5.93
CA PHE A 196 24.72 -21.64 7.05
C PHE A 196 25.97 -22.44 6.74
N PHE A 197 26.92 -22.40 7.67
CA PHE A 197 28.12 -23.23 7.62
C PHE A 197 27.94 -24.41 8.57
N TYR A 198 28.19 -25.61 8.06
CA TYR A 198 28.19 -26.84 8.84
C TYR A 198 29.43 -27.66 8.52
N GLN A 199 30.15 -28.06 9.56
CA GLN A 199 31.28 -28.96 9.44
C GLN A 199 31.28 -29.95 10.60
N ARG A 200 31.29 -31.24 10.25
CA ARG A 200 31.52 -32.31 11.23
C ARG A 200 33.02 -32.45 11.48
N LEU A 201 33.46 -32.32 12.74
CA LEU A 201 34.86 -32.45 13.12
C LEU A 201 35.21 -33.90 13.41
N ASP A 202 34.37 -34.59 14.20
CA ASP A 202 34.52 -36.00 14.55
C ASP A 202 33.16 -36.66 14.82
N ARG A 203 33.11 -37.76 15.57
CA ARG A 203 31.86 -38.47 15.91
C ARG A 203 31.02 -37.76 16.96
N GLU A 204 31.65 -36.94 17.80
CA GLU A 204 31.07 -36.27 18.96
C GLU A 204 31.03 -34.76 18.80
N HIS A 205 31.72 -34.18 17.82
CA HIS A 205 31.85 -32.73 17.65
C HIS A 205 31.53 -32.25 16.23
N TYR A 206 30.90 -31.08 16.16
CA TYR A 206 30.61 -30.37 14.92
C TYR A 206 30.62 -28.86 15.14
N GLN A 207 30.59 -28.12 14.04
CA GLN A 207 30.44 -26.67 13.99
C GLN A 207 29.20 -26.34 13.16
N LEU A 208 28.39 -25.42 13.66
CA LEU A 208 27.21 -24.90 13.00
C LEU A 208 27.07 -23.41 13.31
N LEU A 209 27.05 -22.59 12.27
CA LEU A 209 26.90 -21.14 12.37
C LEU A 209 26.15 -20.59 11.16
N ALA A 210 25.59 -19.40 11.30
CA ALA A 210 25.18 -18.58 10.17
C ALA A 210 26.29 -17.59 9.84
N ARG A 211 26.64 -17.47 8.55
CA ARG A 211 27.70 -16.60 8.08
C ARG A 211 27.32 -15.15 8.31
N GLY A 212 28.28 -14.38 8.81
CA GLY A 212 28.15 -12.95 9.02
C GLY A 212 28.07 -12.15 7.71
N THR A 213 28.12 -10.83 7.88
CA THR A 213 28.10 -9.86 6.78
C THR A 213 29.20 -10.07 5.74
N ASP A 214 30.35 -10.63 6.13
CA ASP A 214 31.48 -10.84 5.23
C ASP A 214 31.36 -12.13 4.38
N GLY A 215 30.37 -12.99 4.67
CA GLY A 215 30.08 -14.23 3.97
C GLY A 215 31.14 -15.33 4.13
N LYS A 216 32.12 -15.14 5.02
CA LYS A 216 33.16 -16.12 5.34
C LYS A 216 32.79 -16.82 6.65
N PRO A 217 33.01 -18.14 6.76
CA PRO A 217 32.77 -18.84 8.02
C PRO A 217 33.95 -18.68 8.97
N LEU A 218 33.64 -18.84 10.27
CA LEU A 218 34.55 -18.77 11.41
C LEU A 218 35.17 -17.37 11.62
N THR A 219 34.36 -16.34 11.47
CA THR A 219 34.71 -14.93 11.70
C THR A 219 33.92 -14.34 12.87
N ASP A 220 34.36 -13.19 13.39
CA ASP A 220 33.74 -12.54 14.56
C ASP A 220 32.32 -12.04 14.30
N ASP A 221 31.93 -11.86 13.03
CA ASP A 221 30.59 -11.44 12.62
C ASP A 221 29.61 -12.60 12.42
N ASP A 222 30.06 -13.84 12.63
CA ASP A 222 29.21 -15.03 12.54
C ASP A 222 28.24 -15.15 13.72
N ILE A 223 27.05 -15.69 13.42
CA ILE A 223 25.98 -15.90 14.39
C ILE A 223 25.93 -17.37 14.79
N TRP A 224 25.92 -17.61 16.10
CA TRP A 224 25.90 -18.94 16.71
C TRP A 224 24.48 -19.32 17.19
N PRO A 225 24.14 -20.62 17.21
CA PRO A 225 22.85 -21.07 17.71
C PRO A 225 22.72 -20.77 19.21
N ASN A 226 21.50 -20.40 19.63
CA ASN A 226 21.20 -20.20 21.04
C ASN A 226 20.98 -21.55 21.72
N THR A 227 22.03 -22.06 22.37
CA THR A 227 22.03 -23.34 23.07
C THR A 227 21.23 -23.32 24.38
N SER A 228 20.92 -22.13 24.92
CA SER A 228 20.20 -22.00 26.20
C SER A 228 18.75 -22.52 26.13
N GLN A 229 18.18 -22.63 24.93
CA GLN A 229 16.80 -23.05 24.72
C GLN A 229 16.64 -24.52 24.31
N ASN A 230 17.71 -25.22 23.92
CA ASN A 230 17.61 -26.57 23.38
C ASN A 230 18.43 -27.60 24.17
N ILE A 231 17.66 -28.44 24.87
CA ILE A 231 17.89 -29.81 25.30
C ILE A 231 19.29 -30.38 24.99
N ASN A 232 20.14 -30.38 26.02
CA ASN A 232 21.18 -31.37 26.37
C ASN A 232 22.53 -30.70 26.67
N ASP A 233 22.99 -30.85 27.92
CA ASP A 233 24.36 -30.54 28.38
C ASP A 233 25.45 -31.43 27.70
N ALA A 234 25.06 -32.22 26.70
CA ALA A 234 25.89 -33.16 25.94
C ALA A 234 25.89 -32.87 24.43
N SER A 235 25.66 -31.61 24.05
CA SER A 235 25.80 -31.17 22.66
C SER A 235 27.25 -31.28 22.20
N GLY A 236 27.43 -31.71 20.95
CA GLY A 236 28.70 -31.72 20.24
C GLY A 236 29.08 -30.39 19.58
N LEU A 237 28.29 -29.34 19.77
CA LEU A 237 28.56 -28.05 19.15
C LEU A 237 29.84 -27.44 19.73
N THR A 238 30.79 -27.15 18.85
CA THR A 238 32.06 -26.51 19.20
C THR A 238 32.16 -25.13 18.57
N HIS A 239 32.79 -24.21 19.29
CA HIS A 239 33.24 -22.93 18.77
C HIS A 239 34.72 -23.07 18.43
N PRO A 240 35.23 -22.42 17.36
CA PRO A 240 36.68 -22.35 17.15
C PRO A 240 37.30 -21.77 18.43
N ALA A 241 38.39 -22.40 18.90
CA ALA A 241 39.23 -21.74 19.88
C ALA A 241 39.69 -20.45 19.21
N VAL A 242 39.25 -19.30 19.73
CA VAL A 242 39.79 -18.00 19.35
C VAL A 242 41.30 -18.18 19.46
N ALA A 243 42.01 -18.07 18.34
CA ALA A 243 43.46 -18.14 18.33
C ALA A 243 43.94 -16.90 19.10
N ASN A 244 44.03 -17.02 20.42
CA ASN A 244 44.75 -16.07 21.23
C ASN A 244 46.20 -16.19 20.78
N ASP A 245 46.62 -15.23 19.98
CA ASP A 245 48.01 -14.79 19.86
C ASP A 245 48.49 -14.39 21.27
N ALA A 246 48.81 -15.38 22.09
CA ALA A 246 49.33 -15.21 23.44
C ALA A 246 50.09 -16.46 23.89
N ALA A 247 51.23 -16.72 23.23
CA ALA A 247 52.44 -17.24 23.87
C ALA A 247 53.56 -17.36 22.82
N LEU A 248 54.29 -16.26 22.60
CA LEU A 248 55.70 -16.38 22.26
C LEU A 248 56.37 -17.10 23.44
N PRO A 249 57.04 -18.26 23.24
CA PRO A 249 57.83 -18.85 24.29
C PRO A 249 59.05 -17.98 24.53
N ASP A 250 59.36 -17.74 25.81
CA ASP A 250 60.62 -17.14 26.25
C ASP A 250 61.82 -17.87 25.61
N GLN A 251 62.62 -17.12 24.85
CA GLN A 251 64.05 -17.35 24.60
C GLN A 251 64.74 -15.98 24.47
#